data_AF-R5JCV6-F1
#
_entry.id   AF-R5JCV6-F1
#
_cell.length_a   1.000
_cell.length_b   1.000
_cell.length_c   1.000
_cell.angle_alpha   90.00
_cell.angle_beta   90.00
_cell.angle_gamma   90.00
#
_symmetry.space_group_name_H-M   'P 1'
#
loop_
_entity.id
_entity.type
_entity.pdbx_description
1 polymer ?
#
loop_
_entity_poly.entity_id
_entity_poly.type
_entity_poly.pdbx_seq_one_letter_code
_entity_poly.pdbx_strand_id
1 'polypeptide(L)'
;MESSFSGQDDNGITFSTNVNLSVANSMNDIAKSDHVFALADIDSPLGGTVQGVANSLGGKVAFVNADYFTGPLDTNIGNVGPRVAAHEFGHLAGLDHSSGLMGKYPGGILWMSCTKMNNEQLQLIHSNYRKDLLNQGDNWEYVRYSSPSAGGVIIKKEN
;
A
#
# COMPACT_ATOMS: atom_id res chain seq x y z
N MET A 1 -11.06 -16.50 -5.86
CA MET A 1 -10.26 -15.64 -4.97
C MET A 1 -10.46 -16.18 -3.57
N GLU A 2 -9.39 -16.52 -2.84
CA GLU A 2 -9.49 -16.91 -1.44
C GLU A 2 -10.01 -15.70 -0.65
N SER A 3 -11.23 -15.81 -0.10
CA SER A 3 -11.92 -14.72 0.59
C SER A 3 -11.47 -14.52 2.04
N SER A 4 -10.67 -15.45 2.55
CA SER A 4 -10.22 -15.46 3.94
C SER A 4 -8.85 -16.12 4.06
N PHE A 5 -7.93 -15.49 4.77
CA PHE A 5 -6.64 -16.06 5.13
C PHE A 5 -6.46 -16.01 6.64
N SER A 6 -5.97 -17.09 7.23
CA SER A 6 -5.63 -17.14 8.65
C SER A 6 -4.30 -17.84 8.85
N GLY A 7 -3.54 -17.39 9.84
CA GLY A 7 -2.25 -17.95 10.19
C GLY A 7 -1.81 -17.56 11.60
N GLN A 8 -0.62 -18.01 11.96
CA GLN A 8 0.03 -17.66 13.22
C GLN A 8 1.49 -17.31 12.93
N ASP A 9 1.98 -16.25 13.56
CA ASP A 9 3.38 -15.86 13.49
C ASP A 9 4.26 -16.72 14.43
N ASP A 10 5.59 -16.63 14.32
CA ASP A 10 6.51 -17.44 15.13
C ASP A 10 6.42 -17.14 16.65
N ASN A 11 5.80 -16.02 17.02
CA ASN A 11 5.58 -15.59 18.40
C ASN A 11 4.16 -15.90 18.92
N GLY A 12 3.38 -16.66 18.15
CA GLY A 12 2.06 -17.12 18.55
C GLY A 12 0.92 -16.14 18.27
N ILE A 13 1.17 -15.02 17.58
CA ILE A 13 0.14 -14.07 17.18
C ILE A 13 -0.69 -14.68 16.05
N THR A 14 -1.93 -15.05 16.36
CA THR A 14 -2.89 -15.48 15.35
C THR A 14 -3.45 -14.27 14.62
N PHE A 15 -3.49 -14.35 13.30
CA PHE A 15 -4.12 -13.35 12.46
C PHE A 15 -5.10 -14.03 11.52
N SER A 16 -6.22 -13.35 11.26
CA SER A 16 -7.22 -13.77 10.30
C SER A 16 -7.67 -12.52 9.56
N THR A 17 -7.76 -12.61 8.23
CA THR A 17 -8.17 -11.52 7.37
C THR A 17 -9.20 -12.02 6.38
N ASN A 18 -10.24 -11.23 6.16
CA ASN A 18 -11.19 -11.44 5.08
C ASN A 18 -10.91 -10.39 4.02
N VAL A 19 -10.67 -10.84 2.79
CA VAL A 19 -10.31 -9.96 1.68
C VAL A 19 -11.51 -9.84 0.75
N ASN A 20 -12.15 -8.67 0.79
CA ASN A 20 -13.24 -8.30 -0.10
C ASN A 20 -12.70 -7.32 -1.13
N LEU A 21 -12.56 -7.77 -2.38
CA LEU A 21 -12.15 -6.93 -3.49
C LEU A 21 -13.34 -6.66 -4.40
N SER A 22 -13.55 -5.40 -4.73
CA SER A 22 -14.56 -4.95 -5.68
C SER A 22 -14.02 -3.78 -6.50
N VAL A 23 -14.58 -3.58 -7.68
CA VAL A 23 -14.26 -2.42 -8.53
C VAL A 23 -15.30 -1.36 -8.26
N ALA A 24 -14.87 -0.21 -7.74
CA ALA A 24 -15.70 0.97 -7.62
C ALA A 24 -15.77 1.70 -8.97
N ASN A 25 -16.98 2.03 -9.45
CA ASN A 25 -17.18 2.82 -10.66
C ASN A 25 -17.30 4.31 -10.34
N SER A 26 -17.61 4.64 -9.09
CA SER A 26 -17.68 6.00 -8.57
C SER A 26 -17.33 6.05 -7.08
N MET A 27 -17.06 7.25 -6.56
CA MET A 27 -16.82 7.45 -5.12
C MET A 27 -18.04 7.08 -4.24
N ASN A 28 -19.25 7.01 -4.81
CA ASN A 28 -20.44 6.59 -4.09
C ASN A 28 -20.44 5.08 -3.80
N ASP A 29 -19.64 4.31 -4.52
CA ASP A 29 -19.51 2.86 -4.33
C ASP A 29 -18.54 2.52 -3.19
N ILE A 30 -17.82 3.52 -2.65
CA ILE A 30 -16.74 3.35 -1.68
C ILE A 30 -17.26 3.69 -0.28
N ALA A 31 -17.37 2.68 0.59
CA ALA A 31 -17.74 2.90 1.98
C ALA A 31 -16.56 3.52 2.76
N LYS A 32 -16.85 4.31 3.81
CA LYS A 32 -15.82 4.98 4.64
C LYS A 32 -14.80 4.02 5.27
N SER A 33 -15.17 2.76 5.43
CA SER A 33 -14.32 1.67 5.94
C SER A 33 -13.31 1.16 4.91
N ASP A 34 -13.53 1.43 3.62
CA ASP A 34 -12.79 0.80 2.55
C ASP A 34 -11.41 1.44 2.36
N HIS A 35 -10.45 0.58 2.03
CA HIS A 35 -9.20 1.03 1.42
C HIS A 35 -9.41 1.17 -0.09
N VAL A 36 -8.78 2.18 -0.68
CA VAL A 36 -8.89 2.48 -2.11
C VAL A 36 -7.53 2.27 -2.76
N PHE A 37 -7.50 1.41 -3.78
CA PHE A 37 -6.38 1.27 -4.70
C PHE A 37 -6.78 1.87 -6.04
N ALA A 38 -6.28 3.07 -6.32
CA ALA A 38 -6.55 3.76 -7.57
C ALA A 38 -5.44 3.46 -8.59
N LEU A 39 -5.83 2.97 -9.77
CA LEU A 39 -4.93 2.94 -10.93
C LEU A 39 -4.92 4.33 -11.57
N ALA A 40 -3.77 4.98 -11.61
CA ALA A 40 -3.66 6.36 -12.08
C ALA A 40 -2.31 6.62 -12.73
N ASP A 41 -2.25 7.56 -13.66
CA ASP A 41 -0.98 8.15 -14.07
C ASP A 41 -0.47 9.03 -12.93
N ILE A 42 0.71 8.70 -12.40
CA ILE A 42 1.29 9.40 -11.25
C ILE A 42 2.37 10.36 -11.77
N ASP A 43 2.00 11.63 -11.89
CA ASP A 43 2.95 12.69 -12.24
C ASP A 43 3.90 12.98 -11.07
N SER A 44 5.20 12.77 -11.28
CA SER A 44 6.23 13.24 -10.36
C SER A 44 6.75 14.61 -10.80
N PRO A 45 6.78 15.61 -9.90
CA PRO A 45 7.35 16.92 -10.19
C PRO A 45 8.87 16.90 -10.39
N LEU A 46 9.54 15.78 -10.15
CA LEU A 46 10.95 15.58 -10.46
C LEU A 46 11.21 14.92 -11.82
N GLY A 47 10.17 14.68 -12.63
CA GLY A 47 10.32 14.12 -13.98
C GLY A 47 10.68 12.62 -14.01
N GLY A 48 10.47 11.88 -12.91
CA GLY A 48 10.65 10.43 -12.84
C GLY A 48 9.33 9.70 -12.66
N THR A 49 9.17 8.51 -13.23
CA THR A 49 7.98 7.67 -13.01
C THR A 49 7.96 7.12 -11.58
N VAL A 50 6.96 7.51 -10.80
CA VAL A 50 6.67 6.88 -9.50
C VAL A 50 5.79 5.66 -9.76
N GLN A 51 6.14 4.52 -9.17
CA GLN A 51 5.40 3.28 -9.40
C GLN A 51 4.09 3.24 -8.60
N GLY A 52 4.11 3.76 -7.39
CA GLY A 52 2.96 3.87 -6.51
C GLY A 52 3.21 4.86 -5.39
N VAL A 53 2.13 5.27 -4.71
CA VAL A 53 2.19 6.11 -3.52
C VAL A 53 0.97 5.88 -2.63
N ALA A 54 1.22 5.63 -1.34
CA ALA A 54 0.21 5.68 -0.29
C ALA A 54 -0.01 7.12 0.23
N ASN A 55 -1.23 7.44 0.65
CA ASN A 55 -1.57 8.75 1.22
C ASN A 55 -0.87 9.05 2.53
N SER A 56 -0.77 8.04 3.37
CA SER A 56 0.00 8.10 4.61
C SER A 56 0.35 6.70 5.08
N LEU A 57 1.33 6.61 5.98
CA LEU A 57 1.52 5.41 6.77
C LEU A 57 0.26 5.15 7.60
N GLY A 58 -0.26 3.93 7.52
CA GLY A 58 -1.50 3.58 8.21
C GLY A 58 -2.76 4.15 7.56
N GLY A 59 -2.66 4.76 6.37
CA GLY A 59 -3.76 5.43 5.68
C GLY A 59 -4.76 4.49 5.00
N LYS A 60 -5.58 5.04 4.10
CA LYS A 60 -6.61 4.29 3.36
C LYS A 60 -6.46 4.28 1.85
N VAL A 61 -5.62 5.14 1.27
CA VAL A 61 -5.60 5.35 -0.18
C VAL A 61 -4.20 5.09 -0.72
N ALA A 62 -4.11 4.22 -1.72
CA ALA A 62 -2.90 4.01 -2.50
C ALA A 62 -3.19 4.27 -3.98
N PHE A 63 -2.25 4.94 -4.64
CA PHE A 63 -2.23 5.11 -6.08
C PHE A 63 -1.16 4.17 -6.63
N VAL A 64 -1.49 3.44 -7.69
CA VAL A 64 -0.54 2.58 -8.40
C VAL A 64 -0.55 2.99 -9.87
N ASN A 65 0.64 3.16 -10.43
CA ASN A 65 0.77 3.55 -11.81
C ASN A 65 0.33 2.40 -12.74
N ALA A 66 -0.66 2.69 -13.57
CA ALA A 66 -1.32 1.72 -14.46
C ALA A 66 -0.34 1.08 -15.45
N ASP A 67 0.70 1.81 -15.87
CA ASP A 67 1.75 1.31 -16.76
C ASP A 67 2.48 0.08 -16.19
N TYR A 68 2.45 -0.13 -14.87
CA TYR A 68 3.05 -1.31 -14.25
C TYR A 68 2.16 -2.55 -14.30
N PHE A 69 0.92 -2.46 -14.79
CA PHE A 69 0.04 -3.61 -15.05
C PHE A 69 -0.09 -3.96 -16.52
N THR A 70 0.31 -3.05 -17.43
CA THR A 70 0.10 -3.23 -18.87
C THR A 70 1.30 -2.85 -19.73
N GLY A 71 2.32 -2.20 -19.15
CA GLY A 71 3.45 -1.67 -19.87
C GLY A 71 4.60 -2.67 -20.12
N PRO A 72 5.68 -2.22 -20.77
CA PRO A 72 6.79 -3.10 -21.16
C PRO A 72 7.49 -3.78 -19.98
N LEU A 73 7.52 -3.15 -18.80
CA LEU A 73 8.14 -3.73 -17.61
C LEU A 73 7.34 -4.94 -17.11
N ASP A 74 6.01 -4.83 -17.05
CA ASP A 74 5.17 -5.97 -16.65
C ASP A 74 5.16 -7.07 -17.71
N THR A 75 5.11 -6.69 -18.99
CA THR A 75 5.13 -7.65 -20.09
C THR A 75 6.43 -8.47 -20.14
N ASN A 76 7.58 -7.87 -19.77
CA ASN A 76 8.88 -8.52 -19.83
C ASN A 76 9.33 -9.18 -18.52
N ILE A 77 8.96 -8.63 -17.37
CA ILE A 77 9.40 -9.09 -16.03
C ILE A 77 8.29 -9.85 -15.30
N GLY A 78 7.03 -9.51 -15.57
CA GLY A 78 5.84 -10.10 -14.97
C GLY A 78 5.61 -9.72 -13.50
N ASN A 79 4.34 -9.55 -13.14
CA ASN A 79 3.87 -9.27 -11.78
C ASN A 79 4.44 -7.97 -11.19
N VAL A 80 4.72 -6.95 -12.00
CA VAL A 80 5.28 -5.69 -11.49
C VAL A 80 4.18 -4.88 -10.79
N GLY A 81 3.03 -4.69 -11.42
CA GLY A 81 1.88 -4.00 -10.85
C GLY A 81 1.39 -4.62 -9.53
N PRO A 82 1.17 -5.94 -9.46
CA PRO A 82 0.84 -6.61 -8.20
C PRO A 82 1.88 -6.42 -7.09
N ARG A 83 3.18 -6.37 -7.41
CA ARG A 83 4.24 -6.10 -6.42
C ARG A 83 4.16 -4.67 -5.89
N VAL A 84 3.92 -3.70 -6.77
CA VAL A 84 3.76 -2.30 -6.38
C VAL A 84 2.50 -2.13 -5.53
N ALA A 85 1.37 -2.71 -5.93
CA ALA A 85 0.15 -2.67 -5.11
C ALA A 85 0.36 -3.31 -3.72
N ALA A 86 1.09 -4.43 -3.64
CA ALA A 86 1.45 -5.04 -2.37
C ALA A 86 2.36 -4.12 -1.53
N HIS A 87 3.35 -3.47 -2.15
CA HIS A 87 4.22 -2.49 -1.50
C HIS A 87 3.42 -1.34 -0.88
N GLU A 88 2.53 -0.72 -1.66
CA GLU A 88 1.69 0.38 -1.17
C GLU A 88 0.71 -0.09 -0.09
N PHE A 89 0.16 -1.31 -0.19
CA PHE A 89 -0.60 -1.91 0.91
C PHE A 89 0.22 -2.01 2.20
N GLY A 90 1.52 -2.33 2.10
CA GLY A 90 2.42 -2.30 3.24
C GLY A 90 2.46 -0.94 3.95
N HIS A 91 2.48 0.16 3.18
CA HIS A 91 2.38 1.51 3.72
C HIS A 91 1.01 1.78 4.39
N LEU A 92 -0.10 1.36 3.77
CA LEU A 92 -1.44 1.45 4.40
C LEU A 92 -1.54 0.61 5.67
N ALA A 93 -0.78 -0.47 5.78
CA ALA A 93 -0.63 -1.28 6.99
C ALA A 93 0.37 -0.68 8.02
N GLY A 94 0.87 0.54 7.78
CA GLY A 94 1.73 1.28 8.70
C GLY A 94 3.21 0.86 8.67
N LEU A 95 3.66 0.18 7.62
CA LEU A 95 5.07 -0.13 7.41
C LEU A 95 5.75 1.02 6.66
N ASP A 96 6.87 1.51 7.15
CA ASP A 96 7.77 2.39 6.40
C ASP A 96 8.97 1.60 5.85
N HIS A 97 9.75 2.18 4.93
CA HIS A 97 10.91 1.47 4.36
C HIS A 97 11.97 1.07 5.41
N SER A 98 11.96 1.67 6.61
CA SER A 98 12.83 1.31 7.73
C SER A 98 12.30 0.12 8.55
N SER A 99 11.01 -0.19 8.43
CA SER A 99 10.27 -1.23 9.15
C SER A 99 10.66 -2.65 8.76
N GLY A 100 11.60 -2.79 7.83
CA GLY A 100 12.29 -4.04 7.52
C GLY A 100 13.72 -3.76 7.08
N LEU A 101 14.38 -2.78 7.74
CA LEU A 101 15.69 -2.18 7.43
C LEU A 101 16.37 -2.78 6.20
N MET A 102 16.56 -1.93 5.19
CA MET A 102 17.42 -2.15 4.02
C MET A 102 18.83 -2.72 4.32
N GLY A 103 19.22 -2.90 5.59
CA GLY A 103 20.47 -3.52 6.01
C GLY A 103 20.41 -4.93 6.62
N LYS A 104 19.23 -5.51 6.96
CA LYS A 104 19.23 -6.77 7.76
C LYS A 104 18.36 -7.93 7.25
N TYR A 105 17.28 -7.69 6.50
CA TYR A 105 16.41 -8.77 6.01
C TYR A 105 15.92 -8.54 4.57
N PRO A 106 16.71 -8.93 3.54
CA PRO A 106 16.23 -8.92 2.16
C PRO A 106 15.03 -9.87 2.03
N GLY A 107 13.85 -9.35 1.70
CA GLY A 107 12.67 -10.19 1.38
C GLY A 107 11.29 -9.71 1.84
N GLY A 108 11.19 -8.55 2.51
CA GLY A 108 9.90 -8.00 2.94
C GLY A 108 9.10 -7.29 1.83
N ILE A 109 7.82 -7.03 2.08
CA ILE A 109 6.86 -6.45 1.12
C ILE A 109 7.26 -5.05 0.63
N LEU A 110 8.06 -4.34 1.42
CA LEU A 110 8.57 -3.02 1.09
C LEU A 110 9.82 -3.04 0.21
N TRP A 111 10.33 -4.21 -0.15
CA TRP A 111 11.34 -4.33 -1.20
C TRP A 111 10.64 -4.57 -2.54
N MET A 112 10.98 -3.77 -3.57
CA MET A 112 10.27 -3.71 -4.87
C MET A 112 10.27 -5.02 -5.71
N SER A 113 10.65 -6.16 -5.14
CA SER A 113 10.60 -7.47 -5.79
C SER A 113 9.85 -8.54 -4.99
N CYS A 114 9.03 -8.17 -3.99
CA CYS A 114 8.31 -9.14 -3.16
C CYS A 114 6.83 -8.79 -2.97
N THR A 115 5.98 -9.80 -2.86
CA THR A 115 4.56 -9.70 -2.45
C THR A 115 4.31 -10.32 -1.08
N LYS A 116 5.37 -10.70 -0.36
CA LYS A 116 5.30 -11.39 0.92
C LYS A 116 5.82 -10.47 2.03
N MET A 117 5.16 -10.55 3.18
CA MET A 117 5.63 -9.93 4.41
C MET A 117 6.51 -10.90 5.20
N ASN A 118 7.49 -10.38 5.93
CA ASN A 118 8.25 -11.15 6.91
C ASN A 118 7.61 -11.04 8.31
N ASN A 119 8.14 -11.83 9.26
CA ASN A 119 7.62 -11.90 10.63
C ASN A 119 7.71 -10.55 11.38
N GLU A 120 8.79 -9.80 11.19
CA GLU A 120 8.98 -8.48 11.82
C GLU A 120 7.94 -7.47 11.32
N GLN A 121 7.66 -7.48 10.02
CA GLN A 121 6.63 -6.64 9.39
C GLN A 121 5.24 -7.00 9.92
N LEU A 122 4.92 -8.30 10.05
CA LEU A 122 3.65 -8.73 10.62
C LEU A 122 3.49 -8.25 12.07
N GLN A 123 4.55 -8.34 12.88
CA GLN A 123 4.54 -7.86 14.27
C GLN A 123 4.38 -6.35 14.37
N LEU A 124 5.00 -5.60 13.46
CA LEU A 124 4.83 -4.15 13.41
C LEU A 124 3.40 -3.77 13.01
N ILE A 125 2.80 -4.44 12.03
CA ILE A 125 1.39 -4.24 11.67
C ILE A 125 0.50 -4.51 12.88
N HIS A 126 0.72 -5.62 13.59
CA HIS A 126 -0.03 -5.92 14.80
C HIS A 126 0.15 -4.84 15.89
N SER A 127 1.39 -4.35 16.10
CA SER A 127 1.67 -3.25 17.03
C SER A 127 0.95 -1.96 16.64
N ASN A 128 0.95 -1.61 15.36
CA ASN A 128 0.25 -0.44 14.83
C ASN A 128 -1.26 -0.55 14.99
N TYR A 129 -1.83 -1.75 14.73
CA TYR A 129 -3.24 -2.04 15.00
C TYR A 129 -3.59 -1.83 16.47
N ARG A 130 -2.78 -2.36 17.40
CA ARG A 130 -2.99 -2.22 18.85
C ARG A 130 -2.87 -0.78 19.37
N LYS A 131 -2.27 0.11 18.58
CA LYS A 131 -2.08 1.53 18.89
C LYS A 131 -3.07 2.44 18.15
N ASP A 132 -4.03 1.87 17.44
CA ASP A 132 -4.99 2.61 16.60
C ASP A 132 -4.31 3.51 15.56
N LEU A 133 -3.20 3.05 14.99
CA LEU A 133 -2.42 3.77 13.97
C LEU A 133 -2.75 3.34 12.52
N LEU A 134 -3.72 2.44 12.33
CA LEU A 134 -4.17 1.97 11.02
C LEU A 134 -5.50 2.61 10.63
N ASN A 135 -5.86 2.54 9.34
CA ASN A 135 -7.10 3.11 8.80
C ASN A 135 -7.26 4.61 9.09
N GLN A 136 -6.16 5.34 9.07
CA GLN A 136 -6.11 6.79 9.31
C GLN A 136 -6.62 7.55 8.08
N GLY A 137 -7.17 8.74 8.34
CA GLY A 137 -7.68 9.62 7.29
C GLY A 137 -8.94 9.09 6.60
N ASP A 138 -9.32 9.81 5.56
CA ASP A 138 -10.47 9.48 4.73
C ASP A 138 -10.05 8.78 3.42
N ASN A 139 -10.96 7.96 2.88
CA ASN A 139 -10.76 7.16 1.67
C ASN A 139 -10.90 7.97 0.36
N TRP A 140 -11.02 9.29 0.45
CA TRP A 140 -11.05 10.23 -0.67
C TRP A 140 -9.84 11.17 -0.67
N GLU A 141 -8.91 11.00 0.27
CA GLU A 141 -7.69 11.79 0.33
C GLU A 141 -6.83 11.54 -0.92
N TYR A 142 -6.44 12.64 -1.58
CA TYR A 142 -5.62 12.59 -2.78
C TYR A 142 -4.19 13.04 -2.47
N VAL A 143 -3.22 12.33 -3.03
CA VAL A 143 -1.81 12.65 -2.87
C VAL A 143 -1.34 13.37 -4.13
N ARG A 144 -0.90 14.62 -4.00
CA ARG A 144 0.03 15.20 -4.97
C ARG A 144 1.44 14.94 -4.48
N TYR A 145 2.22 14.18 -5.25
CA TYR A 145 3.63 14.03 -4.96
C TYR A 145 4.31 15.38 -5.21
N SER A 146 4.83 16.03 -4.17
CA SER A 146 5.60 17.28 -4.26
C SER A 146 7.03 17.06 -3.74
N SER A 147 7.76 16.15 -4.39
CA SER A 147 9.19 15.84 -4.16
C SER A 147 9.53 14.97 -2.91
N PRO A 148 10.61 14.16 -2.97
CA PRO A 148 11.00 13.17 -1.97
C PRO A 148 11.53 13.75 -0.65
N SER A 149 11.76 15.06 -0.55
CA SER A 149 12.19 15.71 0.69
C SER A 149 11.05 16.33 1.50
N ALA A 150 9.81 16.39 0.96
CA ALA A 150 8.71 17.14 1.56
C ALA A 150 7.53 16.28 2.05
N GLY A 151 7.52 14.97 1.77
CA GLY A 151 6.30 14.17 1.90
C GLY A 151 5.28 14.58 0.83
N GLY A 152 4.46 13.63 0.36
CA GLY A 152 3.35 13.97 -0.53
C GLY A 152 2.44 15.00 0.15
N VAL A 153 2.00 16.02 -0.59
CA VAL A 153 0.99 16.94 -0.08
C VAL A 153 -0.36 16.25 -0.22
N ILE A 154 -0.96 15.87 0.91
CA ILE A 154 -2.33 15.38 0.97
C ILE A 154 -3.24 16.57 0.76
N ILE A 155 -3.92 16.63 -0.38
CA ILE A 155 -4.95 17.64 -0.63
C ILE A 155 -6.29 17.01 -0.27
N LYS A 156 -6.95 17.60 0.73
CA LYS A 156 -8.31 17.25 1.08
C LYS A 156 -9.26 17.91 0.08
N LYS A 157 -10.14 17.14 -0.56
CA LYS A 157 -11.28 17.69 -1.27
C LYS A 157 -12.21 18.37 -0.25
N GLU A 158 -12.41 19.67 -0.37
CA GLU A 158 -13.48 20.36 0.37
C GLU A 158 -14.83 19.87 -0.18
N ASN A 159 -15.77 19.59 0.73
CA ASN A 159 -17.11 19.09 0.42
C ASN A 159 -17.92 20.08 -0.43
#